data_AF-A0A919FPL5-F1
#
_entry.id   AF-A0A919FPL5-F1
#
_cell.length_a   1.000
_cell.length_b   1.000
_cell.length_c   1.000
_cell.angle_alpha   90.00
_cell.angle_beta   90.00
_cell.angle_gamma   90.00
#
_symmetry.space_group_name_H-M   'P 1'
#
loop_
_entity.id
_entity.type
_entity.pdbx_description
1 polymer ?
#
loop_
_entity_poly.entity_id
_entity_poly.type
_entity_poly.pdbx_seq_one_letter_code
_entity_poly.pdbx_strand_id
1 'polypeptide(L)'
;MTAGRTTVVNLKGHLNDPDYADVVYVGRPMHRGGWHLAGSPFSCPFRPGRDGTRQEVVDRYRAWLLERPELLARLPELRGHRLGCWCVPELCHAQVLAELADAGP
;
A
#
# COMPACT_ATOMS: atom_id res chain seq x y z
N MET A 1 3.77 -15.84 -18.51
CA MET A 1 4.13 -16.00 -17.09
C MET A 1 3.03 -15.30 -16.31
N THR A 2 2.16 -16.04 -15.60
CA THR A 2 1.14 -15.42 -14.76
C THR A 2 1.86 -14.83 -13.55
N ALA A 3 1.82 -13.50 -13.39
CA ALA A 3 2.35 -12.87 -12.19
C ALA A 3 1.65 -13.49 -10.95
N GLY A 4 2.39 -13.67 -9.86
CA GLY A 4 1.83 -14.19 -8.61
C GLY A 4 0.73 -13.28 -8.05
N ARG A 5 0.07 -13.70 -6.97
CA ARG A 5 -0.92 -12.87 -6.26
C ARG A 5 -0.24 -11.68 -5.59
N THR A 6 -0.82 -10.49 -5.69
CA THR A 6 -0.37 -9.32 -4.93
C THR A 6 -0.75 -9.48 -3.46
N THR A 7 0.21 -9.29 -2.56
CA THR A 7 0.00 -9.49 -1.11
C THR A 7 0.37 -8.24 -0.32
N VAL A 8 -0.06 -8.17 0.94
CA VAL A 8 0.26 -7.04 1.83
C VAL A 8 0.93 -7.55 3.09
N VAL A 9 2.03 -6.92 3.49
CA VAL A 9 2.84 -7.31 4.65
C VAL A 9 3.08 -6.12 5.58
N ASN A 10 3.24 -6.41 6.87
CA ASN A 10 3.63 -5.42 7.87
C ASN A 10 5.16 -5.21 7.84
N LEU A 11 5.61 -3.95 7.81
CA LEU A 11 7.03 -3.57 7.82
C LEU A 11 7.61 -3.34 9.23
N LYS A 12 6.79 -3.35 10.28
CA LYS A 12 7.25 -3.10 11.65
C LYS A 12 8.25 -4.17 12.07
N GLY A 13 9.45 -3.75 12.45
CA GLY A 13 10.52 -4.65 12.89
C GLY A 13 11.38 -5.22 11.77
N HIS A 14 11.06 -4.96 10.51
CA HIS A 14 11.75 -5.52 9.34
C HIS A 14 12.69 -4.50 8.67
N LEU A 15 13.29 -3.59 9.45
CA LEU A 15 14.28 -2.64 8.92
C LEU A 15 15.55 -3.41 8.53
N ASN A 16 15.99 -3.27 7.28
CA ASN A 16 17.15 -3.97 6.72
C ASN A 16 17.04 -5.52 6.78
N ASP A 17 15.81 -6.04 6.85
CA ASP A 17 15.55 -7.47 6.84
C ASP A 17 15.68 -8.02 5.40
N PRO A 18 16.62 -8.95 5.13
CA PRO A 18 16.78 -9.54 3.80
C PRO A 18 15.51 -10.22 3.28
N ASP A 19 14.66 -10.76 4.16
CA ASP A 19 13.41 -11.42 3.79
C ASP A 19 12.33 -10.42 3.33
N TYR A 20 12.62 -9.13 3.44
CA TYR A 20 11.74 -8.02 3.02
C TYR A 20 12.37 -7.17 1.91
N ALA A 21 13.50 -7.60 1.34
CA ALA A 21 14.19 -6.86 0.28
C ALA A 21 13.34 -6.67 -0.99
N ASP A 22 12.36 -7.55 -1.23
CA ASP A 22 11.44 -7.51 -2.38
C ASP A 22 10.15 -6.69 -2.12
N VAL A 23 9.96 -6.19 -0.89
CA VAL A 23 8.71 -5.54 -0.49
C VAL A 23 8.64 -4.11 -1.04
N VAL A 24 7.59 -3.85 -1.81
CA VAL A 24 7.31 -2.54 -2.38
C VAL A 24 6.63 -1.67 -1.35
N TYR A 25 7.30 -0.59 -0.94
CA TYR A 25 6.75 0.35 0.02
C TYR A 25 5.66 1.24 -0.59
N VAL A 26 4.45 1.22 -0.02
CA VAL A 26 3.28 1.98 -0.53
C VAL A 26 2.74 3.01 0.45
N GLY A 27 3.48 3.32 1.52
CA GLY A 27 3.05 4.25 2.56
C GLY A 27 3.56 5.69 2.38
N ARG A 28 3.25 6.53 3.38
CA ARG A 28 3.68 7.94 3.46
C ARG A 28 5.18 8.06 3.80
N PRO A 29 5.85 9.19 3.53
CA PRO A 29 7.26 9.34 3.90
C PRO A 29 7.54 8.94 5.36
N MET A 30 8.58 8.14 5.58
CA MET A 30 8.97 7.65 6.91
C MET A 30 10.46 7.87 7.14
N HIS A 31 10.76 8.75 8.10
CA HIS A 31 12.12 9.15 8.48
C HIS A 31 12.42 8.88 9.97
N ARG A 32 11.70 7.93 10.58
CA ARG A 32 11.77 7.65 12.03
C ARG A 32 12.21 6.21 12.27
N GLY A 33 12.92 5.99 13.38
CA GLY A 33 13.33 4.64 13.80
C GLY A 33 14.29 3.97 12.82
N GLY A 34 15.20 4.74 12.21
CA GLY A 34 16.18 4.26 11.22
C GLY A 34 15.63 4.08 9.80
N TRP A 35 14.33 4.23 9.58
CA TRP A 35 13.74 4.21 8.24
C TRP A 35 14.03 5.51 7.50
N HIS A 36 14.36 5.40 6.20
CA HIS A 36 14.52 6.52 5.27
C HIS A 36 13.75 6.23 3.98
N LEU A 37 12.44 6.03 4.09
CA LEU A 37 11.59 5.68 2.96
C LEU A 37 10.92 6.93 2.38
N ALA A 38 11.08 7.12 1.07
CA ALA A 38 10.31 8.10 0.31
C ALA A 38 8.81 7.74 0.34
N GLY A 39 7.96 8.76 0.27
CA GLY A 39 6.52 8.54 0.17
C GLY A 39 6.15 7.93 -1.18
N SER A 40 5.23 6.95 -1.16
CA SER A 40 4.67 6.38 -2.38
C SER A 40 3.61 7.31 -2.98
N PRO A 41 3.52 7.42 -4.32
CA PRO A 41 2.38 8.05 -4.99
C PRO A 41 1.03 7.40 -4.61
N PHE A 42 1.06 6.11 -4.24
CA PHE A 42 -0.11 5.37 -3.80
C PHE A 42 -0.41 5.52 -2.30
N SER A 43 0.33 6.36 -1.57
CA SER A 43 0.11 6.53 -0.14
C SER A 43 -1.27 7.10 0.17
N CYS A 44 -1.93 6.58 1.21
CA CYS A 44 -3.23 7.09 1.61
C CYS A 44 -3.12 8.52 2.17
N PRO A 45 -3.86 9.51 1.61
CA PRO A 45 -3.85 10.88 2.12
C PRO A 45 -4.64 11.03 3.43
N PHE A 46 -5.46 10.03 3.76
CA PHE A 46 -6.33 10.02 4.92
C PHE A 46 -5.72 9.28 6.12
N ARG A 47 -6.21 9.60 7.32
CA ARG A 47 -5.72 9.05 8.60
C ARG A 47 -6.89 8.58 9.45
N PRO A 48 -6.92 7.30 9.88
CA PRO A 48 -7.88 6.83 10.87
C PRO A 48 -7.79 7.67 12.16
N GLY A 49 -8.93 7.88 12.81
CA GLY A 49 -9.10 8.78 13.97
C GLY A 49 -9.36 10.22 13.56
N ARG A 50 -8.47 10.84 12.77
CA ARG A 50 -8.62 12.23 12.31
C ARG A 50 -9.71 12.35 11.24
N ASP A 51 -9.68 11.46 10.26
CA ASP A 51 -10.50 11.58 9.06
C ASP A 51 -11.61 10.50 9.01
N GLY A 52 -11.89 9.84 10.13
CA GLY A 52 -12.90 8.78 10.28
C GLY A 52 -12.37 7.49 10.90
N THR A 53 -13.24 6.49 11.01
CA THR A 53 -12.89 5.11 11.34
C THR A 53 -11.97 4.52 10.26
N ARG A 54 -11.37 3.36 10.57
CA ARG A 54 -10.47 2.70 9.62
C ARG A 54 -11.18 2.24 8.35
N GLN A 55 -12.41 1.73 8.50
CA GLN A 55 -13.25 1.33 7.38
C GLN A 55 -13.56 2.54 6.48
N GLU A 56 -14.06 3.64 7.04
CA GLU A 56 -14.37 4.85 6.28
C GLU A 56 -13.15 5.42 5.55
N VAL A 57 -11.97 5.37 6.18
CA VAL A 57 -10.72 5.83 5.57
C VAL A 57 -10.32 4.95 4.38
N VAL A 58 -10.48 3.64 4.48
CA VAL A 58 -10.16 2.69 3.40
C VAL A 58 -11.15 2.83 2.25
N ASP A 59 -12.45 2.97 2.55
CA ASP A 59 -13.48 3.18 1.54
C ASP A 59 -13.28 4.51 0.81
N ARG A 60 -12.98 5.57 1.55
CA ARG A 60 -12.66 6.87 0.95
C ARG A 60 -11.37 6.82 0.14
N TYR A 61 -10.37 6.06 0.58
CA TYR A 61 -9.15 5.84 -0.21
C TYR A 61 -9.45 5.14 -1.53
N ARG A 62 -10.31 4.12 -1.52
CA ARG A 62 -10.74 3.42 -2.74
C ARG A 62 -11.41 4.37 -3.73
N ALA A 63 -12.38 5.16 -3.26
CA ALA A 63 -13.03 6.17 -4.10
C ALA A 63 -12.01 7.19 -4.67
N TRP A 64 -11.15 7.72 -3.80
CA TRP A 64 -10.07 8.65 -4.18
C TRP A 64 -9.12 8.06 -5.24
N LEU A 65 -8.76 6.78 -5.13
CA LEU A 65 -7.88 6.12 -6.08
C LEU A 65 -8.56 5.92 -7.45
N LEU A 66 -9.84 5.55 -7.46
CA LEU A 66 -10.62 5.33 -8.68
C LEU A 66 -10.83 6.61 -9.50
N GLU A 67 -10.73 7.78 -8.88
CA GLU A 67 -10.79 9.09 -9.55
C GLU A 67 -9.46 9.51 -10.18
N ARG A 68 -8.39 8.71 -10.08
CA ARG A 68 -7.03 9.04 -10.50
C ARG A 68 -6.53 8.13 -11.62
N PRO A 69 -6.91 8.40 -12.88
CA PRO A 69 -6.55 7.55 -14.01
C PRO A 69 -5.04 7.36 -14.15
N GLU A 70 -4.23 8.35 -13.78
CA GLU A 70 -2.77 8.28 -13.78
C GLU A 70 -2.21 7.28 -12.76
N LEU A 71 -2.87 7.09 -11.61
CA LEU A 71 -2.48 6.08 -10.63
C LEU A 71 -3.03 4.71 -11.02
N LEU A 72 -4.27 4.66 -11.55
CA LEU A 72 -4.88 3.41 -12.03
C LEU A 72 -4.05 2.76 -13.14
N ALA A 73 -3.54 3.56 -14.08
CA ALA A 73 -2.68 3.10 -15.17
C ALA A 73 -1.37 2.45 -14.67
N ARG A 74 -0.95 2.76 -13.44
CA ARG A 74 0.26 2.25 -12.80
C ARG A 74 0.01 1.06 -11.88
N LEU A 75 -1.24 0.69 -11.59
CA LEU A 75 -1.54 -0.48 -10.76
C LEU A 75 -0.96 -1.80 -11.28
N PRO A 76 -0.84 -2.05 -12.60
CA PRO A 76 -0.15 -3.23 -13.10
C PRO A 76 1.31 -3.35 -12.64
N GLU A 77 1.98 -2.24 -12.31
CA GLU A 77 3.34 -2.24 -11.73
C GLU A 77 3.39 -2.92 -10.36
N LEU A 78 2.26 -3.00 -9.65
CA LEU A 78 2.17 -3.62 -8.32
C LEU A 78 1.80 -5.11 -8.37
N ARG A 79 1.38 -5.61 -9.53
CA ARG A 79 0.83 -6.97 -9.67
C ARG A 79 1.89 -8.02 -9.32
N GLY A 80 1.55 -8.89 -8.38
CA GLY A 80 2.41 -9.97 -7.88
C GLY A 80 3.49 -9.56 -6.90
N HIS A 81 3.53 -8.29 -6.49
CA HIS A 81 4.45 -7.82 -5.46
C HIS A 81 3.90 -8.00 -4.05
N ARG A 82 4.81 -7.98 -3.06
CA ARG A 82 4.48 -7.81 -1.64
C ARG A 82 4.45 -6.32 -1.33
N LEU A 83 3.30 -5.79 -0.97
CA LEU A 83 3.12 -4.37 -0.64
C LEU A 83 3.33 -4.14 0.87
N GLY A 84 4.24 -3.25 1.21
CA GLY A 84 4.62 -2.96 2.59
C GLY A 84 3.87 -1.76 3.19
N CYS A 85 3.23 -1.97 4.35
CA CYS A 85 2.64 -0.89 5.14
C CYS A 85 2.60 -1.24 6.64
N TRP A 86 2.73 -0.24 7.53
CA TRP A 86 2.61 -0.47 8.98
C TRP A 86 1.19 -0.72 9.49
N CYS A 87 0.17 -0.50 8.66
CA CYS A 87 -1.22 -0.59 9.07
C CYS A 87 -1.70 -2.04 9.32
N VAL A 88 -1.11 -3.02 8.64
CA VAL A 88 -1.47 -4.45 8.74
C VAL A 88 -1.12 -4.98 10.14
N PRO A 89 -1.90 -5.86 10.79
CA PRO A 89 -3.01 -6.69 10.28
C PRO A 89 -4.36 -5.96 10.16
N GLU A 90 -4.47 -4.74 10.67
CA GLU A 90 -5.71 -3.97 10.53
C GLU A 90 -5.94 -3.53 9.07
N LEU A 91 -7.19 -3.17 8.74
CA LEU A 91 -7.57 -2.70 7.40
C LEU A 91 -6.61 -1.63 6.86
N CYS A 92 -6.16 -1.78 5.62
CA CYS A 92 -5.08 -0.98 5.06
C CYS A 92 -5.38 -0.59 3.61
N HIS A 93 -4.97 0.62 3.23
CA HIS A 93 -5.07 1.08 1.85
C HIS A 93 -4.32 0.19 0.85
N ALA A 94 -3.24 -0.46 1.30
CA ALA A 94 -2.48 -1.40 0.48
C ALA A 94 -3.28 -2.65 0.11
N GLN A 95 -4.32 -3.02 0.86
CA GLN A 95 -5.22 -4.11 0.48
C GLN A 95 -6.08 -3.71 -0.73
N VAL A 96 -6.52 -2.45 -0.82
CA VAL A 96 -7.22 -1.91 -1.99
C VAL A 96 -6.30 -1.93 -3.22
N LEU A 97 -5.03 -1.53 -3.06
CA LEU A 97 -4.04 -1.58 -4.14
C LEU A 97 -3.83 -3.01 -4.65
N ALA A 98 -3.64 -3.98 -3.75
CA ALA A 98 -3.46 -5.37 -4.10
C ALA A 98 -4.67 -5.95 -4.84
N GLU A 99 -5.88 -5.67 -4.34
CA GLU A 99 -7.13 -6.10 -4.97
C GLU A 99 -7.28 -5.55 -6.39
N LEU A 100 -7.07 -4.24 -6.59
CA LEU A 100 -7.23 -3.61 -7.89
C LEU A 100 -6.11 -3.99 -8.87
N ALA A 101 -4.88 -4.17 -8.39
CA ALA A 101 -3.77 -4.65 -9.21
C ALA A 101 -4.03 -6.06 -9.76
N ASP A 102 -4.59 -6.95 -8.95
CA ASP A 102 -4.93 -8.32 -9.35
C ASP A 102 -6.22 -8.40 -10.19
N ALA A 103 -7.17 -7.47 -10.02
CA ALA A 103 -8.44 -7.46 -10.76
C ALA A 103 -8.35 -6.87 -12.17
N GLY A 104 -7.33 -6.07 -12.48
CA GLY A 104 -7.12 -5.53 -13.83
C GLY A 104 -6.70 -6.60 -14.84
N PRO A 105 -6.89 -6.39 -16.16
CA PRO A 105 -6.38 -7.28 -17.21
C PRO A 105 -4.85 -7.40 -17.21
#